data_AF-A0A0T2IBH1-F1
#
_entry.id   AF-A0A0T2IBH1-F1
#
_cell.length_a   1.000
_cell.length_b   1.000
_cell.length_c   1.000
_cell.angle_alpha   90.00
_cell.angle_beta   90.00
_cell.angle_gamma   90.00
#
_symmetry.space_group_name_H-M   'P 1'
#
loop_
_entity.id
_entity.type
_entity.pdbx_description
1 polymer ?
#
loop_
_entity_poly.entity_id
_entity_poly.type
_entity_poly.pdbx_seq_one_letter_code
_entity_poly.pdbx_strand_id
1 'polypeptide(L)'
;MSSRRQVAGLVALVLVLLVTGAVLWIGGAETEFGWFAYSPLDQQPSPGVFLISERRQAALVVSLVGVVLLSGVLGFVVGRRATHGSEV
;
A
#
# COMPACT_ATOMS: atom_id res chain seq x y z
N MET A 1 -25.64 15.66 -1.52
CA MET A 1 -25.37 14.25 -1.12
C MET A 1 -24.26 13.55 -1.92
N SER A 2 -23.83 14.04 -3.08
CA SER A 2 -22.78 13.41 -3.92
C SER A 2 -21.38 13.45 -3.30
N SER A 3 -20.97 14.58 -2.70
CA SER A 3 -19.61 14.76 -2.16
C SER A 3 -19.24 13.79 -1.04
N ARG A 4 -20.18 13.45 -0.14
CA ARG A 4 -19.90 12.48 0.94
C ARG A 4 -19.70 11.07 0.40
N ARG A 5 -20.49 10.68 -0.61
CA ARG A 5 -20.34 9.39 -1.32
C ARG A 5 -19.03 9.31 -2.08
N GLN A 6 -18.61 10.41 -2.72
CA GLN A 6 -17.32 10.50 -3.41
C GLN A 6 -16.14 10.35 -2.45
N VAL A 7 -16.16 11.05 -1.30
CA VAL A 7 -15.12 10.91 -0.28
C VAL A 7 -15.05 9.49 0.28
N ALA A 8 -16.21 8.88 0.57
CA ALA A 8 -16.27 7.51 1.04
C ALA A 8 -15.69 6.51 0.01
N GLY A 9 -16.01 6.70 -1.27
CA GLY A 9 -15.44 5.89 -2.36
C GLY A 9 -13.93 6.03 -2.49
N LEU A 10 -13.39 7.24 -2.32
CA LEU A 10 -11.95 7.49 -2.39
C LEU A 10 -11.20 6.86 -1.20
N VAL A 11 -11.76 6.96 0.01
CA VAL A 11 -11.20 6.30 1.19
C VAL A 11 -11.21 4.78 1.03
N ALA A 12 -12.31 4.21 0.53
CA ALA A 12 -12.40 2.77 0.26
C ALA A 12 -11.35 2.31 -0.77
N LEU A 13 -11.16 3.07 -1.86
CA LEU A 13 -10.15 2.77 -2.88
C LEU A 13 -8.73 2.77 -2.29
N VAL A 14 -8.40 3.76 -1.47
CA VAL A 14 -7.09 3.83 -0.79
C VAL A 14 -6.88 2.64 0.14
N LEU A 15 -7.89 2.29 0.94
CA LEU A 15 -7.79 1.12 1.82
C LEU A 15 -7.57 -0.16 1.04
N VAL A 16 -8.27 -0.35 -0.09
CA VAL A 16 -8.05 -1.50 -0.98
C VAL A 16 -6.61 -1.52 -1.48
N LEU A 17 -6.08 -0.42 -1.99
CA LEU A 17 -4.68 -0.35 -2.48
C LEU A 17 -3.68 -0.69 -1.38
N LEU A 18 -3.86 -0.16 -0.16
CA LEU A 18 -2.97 -0.46 0.97
C LEU A 18 -3.05 -1.93 1.40
N VAL A 19 -4.25 -2.50 1.48
CA VAL A 19 -4.45 -3.92 1.82
C VAL A 19 -3.83 -4.81 0.75
N THR A 20 -4.05 -4.51 -0.53
CA THR A 20 -3.44 -5.26 -1.64
C THR A 20 -1.92 -5.18 -1.59
N GLY A 21 -1.35 -3.99 -1.35
CA GLY A 21 0.10 -3.81 -1.17
C GLY A 21 0.66 -4.65 -0.01
N ALA A 22 -0.02 -4.63 1.15
CA ALA A 22 0.36 -5.40 2.32
C ALA A 22 0.29 -6.93 2.08
N VAL A 23 -0.77 -7.41 1.43
CA VAL A 23 -0.92 -8.82 1.08
C VAL A 23 0.18 -9.29 0.11
N LEU A 24 0.49 -8.47 -0.91
CA LEU A 24 1.58 -8.77 -1.84
C LEU A 24 2.95 -8.79 -1.15
N TRP A 25 3.15 -7.93 -0.16
CA TRP A 25 4.37 -7.88 0.62
C TRP A 25 4.57 -9.11 1.51
N ILE A 26 3.51 -9.52 2.22
CA ILE A 26 3.55 -10.61 3.21
C ILE A 26 3.54 -11.98 2.53
N GLY A 27 2.77 -12.16 1.44
CA GLY A 27 2.62 -13.46 0.77
C GLY A 27 3.86 -13.92 0.02
N GLY A 28 5.00 -13.24 0.13
CA GLY A 28 6.27 -13.61 -0.49
C GLY A 28 7.07 -14.65 0.28
N ALA A 29 6.51 -15.23 1.35
CA ALA A 29 7.09 -16.42 1.96
C ALA A 29 7.08 -17.56 0.92
N GLU A 30 8.25 -18.02 0.52
CA GLU A 30 8.40 -19.17 -0.38
C GLU A 30 7.74 -20.37 0.28
N THR A 31 6.61 -20.82 -0.27
CA THR A 31 5.92 -21.98 0.26
C THR A 31 6.65 -23.23 -0.19
N GLU A 32 7.47 -23.78 0.70
CA GLU A 32 8.11 -25.09 0.51
C GLU A 32 7.05 -26.18 0.59
N PHE A 33 6.61 -26.68 -0.57
CA PHE A 33 5.71 -27.83 -0.64
C PHE A 33 6.46 -29.05 -1.17
N GLY A 34 6.73 -30.01 -0.27
CA GLY A 34 7.22 -31.33 -0.65
C GLY A 34 7.83 -32.11 0.52
N TRP A 35 7.70 -33.43 0.50
CA TRP A 35 8.40 -34.39 1.38
C TRP A 35 9.91 -34.48 1.08
N PHE A 36 10.36 -33.69 0.11
CA PHE A 36 11.76 -33.43 -0.28
C PHE A 36 12.06 -31.92 -0.25
N ALA A 37 11.53 -31.17 0.73
CA ALA A 37 11.98 -29.81 0.98
C ALA A 37 13.43 -29.84 1.51
N TYR A 38 14.39 -30.01 0.60
CA TYR A 38 15.78 -29.71 0.89
C TYR A 38 15.86 -28.19 1.03
N SER A 39 16.32 -27.76 2.20
CA SER A 39 16.60 -26.39 2.61
C SER A 39 16.87 -25.46 1.42
N PRO A 40 16.34 -24.22 1.43
CA PRO A 40 16.60 -23.30 0.34
C PRO A 40 18.09 -22.96 0.38
N LEU A 41 18.87 -23.61 -0.48
CA LEU A 41 20.29 -23.34 -0.63
C LEU A 41 20.42 -21.91 -1.15
N ASP A 42 20.95 -21.06 -0.28
CA ASP A 42 21.63 -19.82 -0.60
C ASP A 42 20.88 -18.82 -1.49
N GLN A 43 19.91 -18.14 -0.88
CA GLN A 43 19.68 -16.72 -1.18
C GLN A 43 20.25 -15.86 -0.05
N GLN A 44 21.52 -16.07 0.33
CA GLN A 44 22.22 -15.11 1.18
C GLN A 44 22.74 -14.00 0.24
N PRO A 45 22.05 -12.86 0.06
CA PRO A 45 22.66 -11.75 -0.64
C PRO A 45 23.95 -11.36 0.09
N SER A 46 24.98 -11.00 -0.67
CA SER A 46 26.21 -10.45 -0.10
C SER A 46 25.87 -9.37 0.94
N PRO A 47 26.61 -9.26 2.05
CA PRO A 47 26.34 -8.24 3.06
C PRO A 47 26.27 -6.85 2.41
N GLY A 48 25.07 -6.24 2.42
CA GLY A 48 24.83 -4.91 1.85
C GLY A 48 23.97 -4.85 0.58
N VAL A 49 23.53 -5.97 -0.01
CA VAL A 49 22.67 -5.95 -1.22
C VAL A 49 21.28 -6.49 -0.91
N PHE A 50 20.30 -5.62 -0.72
CA PHE A 50 18.90 -6.05 -0.64
C PHE A 50 18.35 -6.27 -2.05
N LEU A 51 18.27 -7.53 -2.51
CA LEU A 51 17.56 -7.89 -3.73
C LEU A 51 16.05 -7.72 -3.50
N ILE A 52 15.48 -6.65 -4.04
CA ILE A 52 14.03 -6.47 -4.11
C ILE A 52 13.52 -7.35 -5.26
N SER A 53 12.69 -8.34 -4.94
CA SER A 53 11.98 -9.12 -5.95
C SER A 53 10.97 -8.25 -6.70
N GLU A 54 10.69 -8.55 -7.97
CA GLU A 54 9.72 -7.80 -8.80
C GLU A 54 8.37 -7.62 -8.10
N ARG A 55 7.95 -8.62 -7.32
CA ARG A 55 6.74 -8.57 -6.51
C ARG A 55 6.81 -7.56 -5.37
N ARG A 56 7.94 -7.46 -4.66
CA ARG A 56 8.15 -6.42 -3.63
C ARG A 56 8.19 -5.04 -4.26
N GLN A 57 8.78 -4.90 -5.46
CA GLN A 57 8.76 -3.65 -6.21
C GLN A 57 7.31 -3.24 -6.57
N ALA A 58 6.49 -4.16 -7.07
CA ALA A 58 5.08 -3.92 -7.34
C ALA A 58 4.30 -3.54 -6.08
N ALA A 59 4.55 -4.22 -4.95
CA ALA A 59 3.93 -3.90 -3.67
C ALA A 59 4.26 -2.48 -3.21
N LEU A 60 5.50 -2.03 -3.38
CA LEU A 60 5.94 -0.67 -3.06
C LEU A 60 5.24 0.37 -3.92
N VAL A 61 5.17 0.14 -5.24
CA VAL A 61 4.48 1.06 -6.17
C VAL A 61 3.01 1.20 -5.79
N VAL A 62 2.31 0.08 -5.56
CA VAL A 62 0.90 0.08 -5.17
C VAL A 62 0.68 0.83 -3.85
N SER A 63 1.56 0.59 -2.86
CA SER A 63 1.49 1.26 -1.56
C SER A 63 1.72 2.76 -1.68
N LEU A 64 2.71 3.17 -2.48
CA LEU A 64 3.03 4.58 -2.71
C LEU A 64 1.86 5.32 -3.36
N VAL A 65 1.23 4.72 -4.38
CA VAL A 65 0.03 5.28 -5.03
C VAL A 65 -1.09 5.45 -4.01
N GLY A 66 -1.32 4.46 -3.15
CA GLY A 66 -2.31 4.55 -2.07
C GLY A 66 -2.06 5.73 -1.13
N VAL A 67 -0.81 5.95 -0.71
CA VAL A 67 -0.43 7.06 0.19
C VAL A 67 -0.61 8.43 -0.47
N VAL A 68 -0.20 8.58 -1.74
CA VAL A 68 -0.36 9.84 -2.48
C VAL A 68 -1.83 10.23 -2.61
N LEU A 69 -2.69 9.26 -2.95
CA LEU A 69 -4.13 9.47 -3.02
C LEU A 69 -4.71 9.84 -1.66
N LEU A 70 -4.28 9.17 -0.58
CA LEU A 70 -4.73 9.46 0.79
C LEU A 70 -4.41 10.90 1.20
N SER A 71 -3.18 11.36 0.94
CA SER A 71 -2.75 12.72 1.26
C SER A 71 -3.59 13.77 0.55
N GLY A 72 -3.92 13.55 -0.73
CA GLY A 72 -4.79 14.45 -1.49
C GLY A 72 -6.21 14.55 -0.90
N VAL A 73 -6.78 13.42 -0.48
CA VAL A 73 -8.11 13.40 0.15
C VAL A 73 -8.09 14.14 1.49
N LEU A 74 -7.09 13.87 2.34
CA LEU A 74 -6.95 14.57 3.61
C LEU A 74 -6.83 16.08 3.42
N GLY A 75 -5.98 16.54 2.48
CA GLY A 75 -5.86 17.95 2.13
C GLY A 75 -7.19 18.57 1.67
N PHE A 76 -7.92 17.88 0.80
CA PHE A 76 -9.22 18.35 0.30
C PHE A 76 -10.29 18.44 1.40
N VAL A 77 -10.38 17.43 2.27
CA VAL A 77 -11.35 17.39 3.38
C VAL A 77 -11.04 18.47 4.41
N VAL A 78 -9.76 18.68 4.74
CA VAL A 78 -9.32 19.73 5.67
C VAL A 78 -9.60 21.11 5.07
N GLY A 79 -9.25 21.35 3.81
CA GLY A 79 -9.48 22.61 3.11
C GLY A 79 -10.96 22.99 3.03
N ARG A 80 -11.85 22.03 2.76
CA ARG A 80 -13.31 22.26 2.76
C ARG A 80 -13.90 22.59 4.12
N ARG A 81 -13.29 22.12 5.21
CA ARG A 81 -13.73 22.45 6.56
C ARG A 81 -13.30 23.85 6.96
N ALA A 82 -12.13 24.32 6.51
CA ALA A 82 -11.61 25.65 6.82
C ALA A 82 -12.45 26.78 6.18
N THR A 83 -13.00 26.59 4.98
CA THR A 83 -13.82 27.59 4.29
C THR A 83 -15.19 27.87 4.93
N HIS A 84 -15.65 27.04 5.87
CA HIS A 84 -16.89 27.28 6.62
C HIS A 84 -16.66 27.97 7.99
N GLY A 85 -15.41 28.23 8.37
CA GLY A 85 -15.04 28.80 9.67
C GLY A 85 -14.62 30.27 9.64
N SER A 86 -14.76 30.98 8.51
CA SER A 86 -14.31 32.38 8.35
C SER A 86 -15.44 33.41 8.31
N GLU A 87 -16.56 33.13 8.99
CA GLU A 87 -17.51 34.16 9.43
C GLU A 87 -17.39 34.29 10.95
N VAL A 88 -16.44 35.10 11.41
CA VAL A 88 -16.41 35.65 12.78
C VAL A 88 -16.06 37.12 12.66
#